data_AF-A0A4Q4TDT9-F1
#
_entry.id   AF-A0A4Q4TDT9-F1
#
_cell.length_a   1.000
_cell.length_b   1.000
_cell.length_c   1.000
_cell.angle_alpha   90.00
_cell.angle_beta   90.00
_cell.angle_gamma   90.00
#
_symmetry.space_group_name_H-M   'P 1'
#
loop_
_entity.id
_entity.type
_entity.pdbx_description
1 polymer ?
#
loop_
_entity_poly.entity_id
_entity_poly.type
_entity_poly.pdbx_seq_one_letter_code
_entity_poly.pdbx_strand_id
1 'polypeptide(L)'
;MQFTRFQPAVRHSLICISSLYEQVRYDSQSEPPLKGNNFALLHYNTAIRELKALDSEPLVLLVCILFICIEFLQGNRQAAFQHCKHGILILKNVETAYPWTREYLAPMFRRLNMVPLFFGVDLGTFPRVTELDNPFPSHFTSISHAQFYLDDIMNRTIHLARYSDMYALEGRSPEHDRVPPEYLAEQRSLKWALDGWDLRFQELTNKSPPSPDLAKTYYHLVLQYHVAHVWASAAFQSNETVYDEHIEKFRFAVDEASRASTGVGRSLTSSREQPKFSFETGFLPLLYFILMKCRCLATRIRALALMRSLGVARESLWEASSLWLTGRRIIELEHGITLDENGEPCDSAVDWTALPPEELRIRTVSTDPKTRIRTGENGEVVPGIIAGFFMRNPDGKIYVYSEFLPKVAGSRPIAHHSRLPIMSTNLKPHGGEHQSTL
;
A
#
# COMPACT_ATOMS: atom_id res chain seq x y z
N MET A 1 -13.79 -4.41 -22.89
CA MET A 1 -15.16 -4.29 -23.45
C MET A 1 -15.45 -5.24 -24.62
N GLN A 2 -14.48 -5.80 -25.34
CA GLN A 2 -14.79 -6.77 -26.41
C GLN A 2 -15.14 -8.18 -25.88
N PHE A 3 -14.39 -8.69 -24.89
CA PHE A 3 -14.63 -10.04 -24.32
C PHE A 3 -15.96 -10.17 -23.55
N THR A 4 -16.50 -9.10 -22.97
CA THR A 4 -17.80 -9.11 -22.27
C THR A 4 -18.97 -9.52 -23.15
N ARG A 5 -18.83 -9.35 -24.47
CA ARG A 5 -19.87 -9.71 -25.43
C ARG A 5 -19.87 -11.21 -25.76
N PHE A 6 -18.74 -11.88 -25.56
CA PHE A 6 -18.52 -13.25 -26.03
C PHE A 6 -18.16 -14.24 -24.92
N GLN A 7 -17.76 -13.77 -23.73
CA GLN A 7 -17.31 -14.60 -22.62
C GLN A 7 -18.19 -14.37 -21.37
N PRO A 8 -19.13 -15.28 -21.06
CA PRO A 8 -20.07 -15.14 -19.94
C PRO A 8 -19.39 -14.91 -18.58
N ALA A 9 -18.30 -15.63 -18.30
CA ALA A 9 -17.54 -15.47 -17.05
C ALA A 9 -17.02 -14.03 -16.87
N VAL A 10 -16.45 -13.45 -17.93
CA VAL A 10 -15.94 -12.07 -17.94
C VAL A 10 -17.08 -11.07 -17.74
N ARG A 11 -18.21 -11.27 -18.43
CA ARG A 11 -19.40 -10.42 -18.31
C ARG A 11 -19.93 -10.39 -16.88
N HIS A 12 -20.16 -11.56 -16.29
CA HIS A 12 -20.70 -11.65 -14.93
C HIS A 12 -19.73 -11.11 -13.88
N SER A 13 -18.43 -11.33 -14.05
CA SER A 13 -17.41 -10.75 -13.17
C SER A 13 -17.46 -9.22 -13.18
N LEU A 14 -17.55 -8.61 -14.37
CA LEU A 14 -17.61 -7.15 -14.49
C LEU A 14 -18.91 -6.56 -13.93
N ILE A 15 -20.05 -7.22 -14.08
CA ILE A 15 -21.31 -6.78 -13.44
C ILE A 15 -21.19 -6.84 -11.91
N CYS A 16 -20.60 -7.91 -11.38
CA CYS A 16 -20.31 -8.03 -9.94
C CYS A 16 -19.41 -6.89 -9.46
N ILE A 17 -18.29 -6.63 -10.15
CA ILE A 17 -17.37 -5.53 -9.86
C ILE A 17 -18.10 -4.19 -9.84
N SER A 18 -18.89 -3.88 -10.86
CA SER A 18 -19.63 -2.61 -10.92
C SER A 18 -20.60 -2.46 -9.75
N SER A 19 -21.36 -3.50 -9.44
CA SER A 19 -22.31 -3.47 -8.31
C SER A 19 -21.62 -3.33 -6.96
N LEU A 20 -20.47 -3.98 -6.77
CA LEU A 20 -19.64 -3.82 -5.57
C LEU A 20 -19.00 -2.43 -5.49
N TYR A 21 -18.53 -1.89 -6.61
CA TYR A 21 -17.91 -0.57 -6.68
C TYR A 21 -18.87 0.55 -6.26
N GLU A 22 -20.14 0.47 -6.66
CA GLU A 22 -21.20 1.41 -6.26
C GLU A 22 -21.43 1.45 -4.74
N GLN A 23 -21.09 0.36 -4.03
CA GLN A 23 -21.23 0.26 -2.57
C GLN A 23 -19.99 0.75 -1.81
N VAL A 24 -18.87 1.04 -2.49
CA VAL A 24 -17.67 1.54 -1.84
C VAL A 24 -17.95 2.91 -1.24
N ARG A 25 -17.77 3.02 0.07
CA ARG A 25 -17.87 4.26 0.85
C ARG A 25 -16.49 4.59 1.44
N TYR A 26 -16.29 5.85 1.83
CA TYR A 26 -15.09 6.27 2.57
C TYR A 26 -15.04 5.67 3.98
N ASP A 27 -16.21 5.39 4.56
CA ASP A 27 -16.33 4.77 5.89
C ASP A 27 -16.43 3.25 5.75
N SER A 28 -15.53 2.53 6.43
CA SER A 28 -15.46 1.06 6.37
C SER A 28 -16.78 0.45 6.82
N GLN A 29 -17.36 -0.43 6.00
CA GLN A 29 -18.51 -1.22 6.42
C GLN A 29 -18.11 -2.29 7.44
N SER A 30 -19.03 -2.62 8.34
CA SER A 30 -18.88 -3.68 9.34
C SER A 30 -19.01 -5.08 8.74
N GLU A 31 -19.62 -5.23 7.56
CA GLU A 31 -19.85 -6.50 6.88
C GLU A 31 -19.22 -6.57 5.48
N PRO A 32 -18.88 -7.78 4.99
CA PRO A 32 -18.41 -7.97 3.61
C PRO A 32 -19.46 -7.48 2.60
N PRO A 33 -19.10 -6.62 1.63
CA PRO A 33 -20.03 -6.04 0.66
C PRO A 33 -20.93 -7.06 -0.08
N LEU A 34 -20.40 -8.24 -0.42
CA LEU A 34 -21.18 -9.28 -1.11
C LEU A 34 -22.34 -9.84 -0.25
N LYS A 35 -22.19 -9.94 1.07
CA LYS A 35 -23.25 -10.50 1.94
C LYS A 35 -24.50 -9.64 1.94
N GLY A 36 -24.35 -8.32 1.82
CA GLY A 36 -25.44 -7.36 1.72
C GLY A 36 -25.94 -7.13 0.29
N ASN A 37 -25.37 -7.80 -0.72
CA ASN A 37 -25.64 -7.53 -2.13
C ASN A 37 -25.97 -8.82 -2.90
N ASN A 38 -27.23 -9.24 -2.84
CA ASN A 38 -27.73 -10.43 -3.54
C ASN A 38 -27.48 -10.38 -5.05
N PHE A 39 -27.52 -9.21 -5.66
CA PHE A 39 -27.29 -9.04 -7.10
C PHE A 39 -25.83 -9.29 -7.47
N ALA A 40 -24.89 -8.70 -6.74
CA ALA A 40 -23.46 -8.98 -6.95
C ALA A 40 -23.13 -10.45 -6.65
N LEU A 41 -23.70 -11.02 -5.59
CA LEU A 41 -23.51 -12.43 -5.23
C LEU A 41 -23.99 -13.39 -6.32
N LEU A 42 -25.17 -13.12 -6.90
CA LEU A 42 -25.69 -13.88 -8.05
C LEU A 42 -24.70 -13.88 -9.21
N HIS A 43 -24.19 -12.70 -9.57
CA HIS A 43 -23.25 -12.57 -10.67
C HIS A 43 -21.88 -13.18 -10.37
N TYR A 44 -21.41 -13.08 -9.14
CA TYR A 44 -20.18 -13.75 -8.72
C TYR A 44 -20.29 -15.28 -8.83
N ASN A 45 -21.36 -15.87 -8.27
CA ASN A 45 -21.62 -17.31 -8.35
C ASN A 45 -21.82 -17.78 -9.80
N THR A 46 -22.48 -16.97 -10.62
CA THR A 46 -22.64 -17.26 -12.04
C THR A 46 -21.28 -17.24 -12.74
N ALA A 47 -20.43 -16.24 -12.49
CA ALA A 47 -19.08 -16.18 -13.07
C ALA A 47 -18.23 -17.40 -12.69
N ILE A 48 -18.32 -17.90 -11.45
CA ILE A 48 -17.66 -19.13 -11.01
C ILE A 48 -18.14 -20.34 -11.82
N ARG A 49 -19.45 -20.46 -12.06
CA ARG A 49 -20.01 -21.56 -12.85
C ARG A 49 -19.51 -21.53 -14.30
N GLU A 50 -19.52 -20.35 -14.92
CA GLU A 50 -19.03 -20.18 -16.30
C GLU A 50 -17.51 -20.42 -16.40
N LEU A 51 -16.73 -20.02 -15.39
CA LEU A 51 -15.29 -20.27 -15.33
C LEU A 51 -14.97 -21.77 -15.30
N LYS A 52 -15.76 -22.57 -14.58
CA LYS A 52 -15.56 -24.04 -14.52
C LYS A 52 -15.72 -24.74 -15.86
N ALA A 53 -16.45 -24.14 -16.79
CA ALA A 53 -16.68 -24.66 -18.14
C ALA A 53 -15.70 -24.08 -19.18
N LEU A 54 -14.73 -23.27 -18.74
CA LEU A 54 -13.84 -22.54 -19.63
C LEU A 54 -12.54 -23.32 -19.89
N ASP A 55 -12.34 -23.75 -21.14
CA ASP A 55 -11.17 -24.55 -21.54
C ASP A 55 -9.97 -23.71 -22.03
N SER A 56 -10.05 -22.38 -21.96
CA SER A 56 -9.01 -21.47 -22.47
C SER A 56 -8.19 -20.86 -21.33
N GLU A 57 -6.95 -21.32 -21.16
CA GLU A 57 -6.04 -20.82 -20.11
C GLU A 57 -5.84 -19.28 -20.15
N PRO A 58 -5.66 -18.62 -21.31
CA PRO A 58 -5.60 -17.15 -21.35
C PRO A 58 -6.86 -16.45 -20.84
N LEU A 59 -8.04 -17.02 -21.10
CA LEU A 59 -9.29 -16.45 -20.60
C LEU A 59 -9.48 -16.75 -19.11
N VAL A 60 -9.03 -17.91 -18.63
CA VAL A 60 -8.95 -18.22 -17.19
C VAL A 60 -8.08 -17.20 -16.48
N LEU A 61 -6.93 -16.81 -17.04
CA LEU A 61 -6.07 -15.74 -16.48
C LEU A 61 -6.78 -14.40 -16.41
N LEU A 62 -7.51 -14.01 -17.48
CA LEU A 62 -8.30 -12.78 -17.48
C LEU A 62 -9.38 -12.81 -16.38
N VAL A 63 -10.11 -13.91 -16.26
CA VAL A 63 -11.13 -14.06 -15.20
C VAL A 63 -10.49 -14.08 -13.81
N CYS A 64 -9.29 -14.67 -13.67
CA CYS A 64 -8.53 -14.67 -12.43
C CYS A 64 -8.18 -13.24 -11.97
N ILE A 65 -7.76 -12.35 -12.89
CA ILE A 65 -7.56 -10.92 -12.60
C ILE A 65 -8.85 -10.28 -12.09
N LEU A 66 -9.98 -10.55 -12.76
CA LEU A 66 -11.28 -10.01 -12.35
C LEU A 66 -11.72 -10.54 -10.97
N PHE A 67 -11.36 -11.78 -10.63
CA PHE A 67 -11.66 -12.34 -9.31
C PHE A 67 -10.78 -11.70 -8.23
N ILE A 68 -9.49 -11.47 -8.49
CA ILE A 68 -8.63 -10.68 -7.59
C ILE A 68 -9.28 -9.33 -7.29
N CYS A 69 -9.77 -8.65 -8.32
CA CYS A 69 -10.50 -7.39 -8.22
C CYS A 69 -11.76 -7.48 -7.33
N ILE A 70 -12.58 -8.53 -7.52
CA ILE A 70 -13.76 -8.79 -6.69
C ILE A 70 -13.36 -9.05 -5.23
N GLU A 71 -12.33 -9.84 -4.98
CA GLU A 71 -11.86 -10.14 -3.62
C GLU A 71 -11.26 -8.90 -2.93
N PHE A 72 -10.57 -8.00 -3.66
CA PHE A 72 -10.12 -6.71 -3.11
C PHE A 72 -11.30 -5.80 -2.72
N LEU A 73 -12.35 -5.73 -3.54
CA LEU A 73 -13.57 -5.00 -3.21
C LEU A 73 -14.26 -5.56 -1.96
N GLN A 74 -14.21 -6.88 -1.78
CA GLN A 74 -14.72 -7.53 -0.58
C GLN A 74 -13.83 -7.39 0.66
N GLY A 75 -12.55 -7.04 0.48
CA GLY A 75 -11.54 -7.11 1.55
C GLY A 75 -11.12 -8.55 1.89
N ASN A 76 -11.43 -9.54 1.04
CA ASN A 76 -11.11 -10.94 1.26
C ASN A 76 -9.67 -11.25 0.83
N ARG A 77 -8.72 -10.98 1.73
CA ARG A 77 -7.28 -11.12 1.49
C ARG A 77 -6.90 -12.54 1.07
N GLN A 78 -7.44 -13.56 1.75
CA GLN A 78 -7.07 -14.95 1.52
C GLN A 78 -7.41 -15.41 0.10
N ALA A 79 -8.65 -15.18 -0.35
CA ALA A 79 -9.07 -15.56 -1.69
C ALA A 79 -8.32 -14.73 -2.76
N ALA A 80 -8.10 -13.43 -2.53
CA ALA A 80 -7.32 -12.60 -3.45
C ALA A 80 -5.90 -13.16 -3.65
N PHE A 81 -5.22 -13.55 -2.57
CA PHE A 81 -3.86 -14.10 -2.64
C PHE A 81 -3.84 -15.49 -3.27
N GLN A 82 -4.86 -16.31 -3.05
CA GLN A 82 -5.03 -17.57 -3.76
C GLN A 82 -5.18 -17.33 -5.26
N HIS A 83 -6.00 -16.38 -5.69
CA HIS A 83 -6.11 -16.05 -7.11
C HIS A 83 -4.79 -15.53 -7.69
N CYS A 84 -4.06 -14.65 -6.99
CA CYS A 84 -2.72 -14.24 -7.41
C CYS A 84 -1.79 -15.44 -7.59
N LYS A 85 -1.71 -16.34 -6.59
CA LYS A 85 -0.85 -17.52 -6.63
C LYS A 85 -1.16 -18.43 -7.81
N HIS A 86 -2.42 -18.84 -7.98
CA HIS A 86 -2.80 -19.72 -9.09
C HIS A 86 -2.65 -19.04 -10.45
N GLY A 87 -3.00 -17.76 -10.56
CA GLY A 87 -2.83 -16.99 -11.79
C GLY A 87 -1.37 -16.89 -12.23
N ILE A 88 -0.44 -16.67 -11.31
CA ILE A 88 1.01 -16.65 -11.62
C ILE A 88 1.50 -18.03 -12.08
N LEU A 89 1.04 -19.11 -11.45
CA LEU A 89 1.42 -20.47 -11.85
C LEU A 89 0.94 -20.81 -13.26
N ILE A 90 -0.27 -20.38 -13.63
CA ILE A 90 -0.80 -20.56 -14.99
C ILE A 90 -0.06 -19.65 -15.98
N LEU A 91 0.19 -18.39 -15.61
CA LEU A 91 0.82 -17.40 -16.50
C LEU A 91 2.15 -17.87 -17.06
N LYS A 92 2.98 -18.54 -16.25
CA LYS A 92 4.29 -19.08 -16.65
C LYS A 92 4.24 -19.95 -17.91
N ASN A 93 3.17 -20.73 -18.08
CA ASN A 93 3.00 -21.61 -19.23
C ASN A 93 2.29 -20.91 -20.40
N VAL A 94 1.42 -19.93 -20.10
CA VAL A 94 0.56 -19.29 -21.10
C VAL A 94 1.26 -18.13 -21.82
N GLU A 95 2.13 -17.38 -21.15
CA GLU A 95 2.76 -16.19 -21.74
C GLU A 95 3.70 -16.50 -22.90
N THR A 96 4.24 -17.72 -22.95
CA THR A 96 5.05 -18.23 -24.06
C THR A 96 4.20 -18.64 -25.25
N ALA A 97 3.04 -19.25 -24.99
CA ALA A 97 2.11 -19.73 -26.03
C ALA A 97 1.26 -18.61 -26.64
N TYR A 98 0.99 -17.53 -25.89
CA TYR A 98 0.07 -16.47 -26.31
C TYR A 98 0.71 -15.07 -26.15
N PRO A 99 1.23 -14.47 -27.24
CA PRO A 99 1.92 -13.17 -27.20
C PRO A 99 1.11 -12.05 -26.53
N TRP A 100 -0.20 -12.00 -26.77
CA TRP A 100 -1.09 -11.00 -26.17
C TRP A 100 -1.19 -11.16 -24.64
N THR A 101 -1.06 -12.38 -24.11
CA THR A 101 -1.07 -12.60 -22.64
C THR A 101 0.17 -11.97 -22.03
N ARG A 102 1.34 -12.14 -22.67
CA ARG A 102 2.59 -11.52 -22.25
C ARG A 102 2.53 -9.99 -22.30
N GLU A 103 1.88 -9.44 -23.33
CA GLU A 103 1.75 -8.00 -23.54
C GLU A 103 0.77 -7.34 -22.56
N TYR A 104 -0.41 -7.95 -22.36
CA TYR A 104 -1.52 -7.30 -21.64
C TYR A 104 -1.76 -7.87 -20.24
N LEU A 105 -1.62 -9.19 -20.02
CA LEU A 105 -1.94 -9.82 -18.74
C LEU A 105 -0.73 -9.88 -17.80
N ALA A 106 0.46 -10.18 -18.31
CA ALA A 106 1.66 -10.30 -17.46
C ALA A 106 2.00 -9.01 -16.68
N PRO A 107 1.90 -7.79 -17.26
CA PRO A 107 2.09 -6.56 -16.49
C PRO A 107 1.04 -6.35 -15.39
N MET A 108 -0.22 -6.78 -15.63
CA MET A 108 -1.25 -6.72 -14.59
C MET A 108 -0.94 -7.67 -13.44
N PHE A 109 -0.50 -8.91 -13.73
CA PHE A 109 -0.09 -9.84 -12.69
C PHE A 109 1.12 -9.35 -11.89
N ARG A 110 2.14 -8.77 -12.54
CA ARG A 110 3.28 -8.15 -11.84
C ARG A 110 2.82 -7.09 -10.84
N ARG A 111 1.91 -6.21 -11.24
CA ARG A 111 1.42 -5.14 -10.36
C ARG A 111 0.50 -5.65 -9.26
N LEU A 112 -0.40 -6.58 -9.56
CA LEU A 112 -1.28 -7.20 -8.56
C LEU A 112 -0.51 -8.06 -7.55
N ASN A 113 0.61 -8.65 -7.96
CA ASN A 113 1.46 -9.46 -7.10
C ASN A 113 2.15 -8.68 -5.98
N MET A 114 2.35 -7.37 -6.16
CA MET A 114 2.91 -6.53 -5.10
C MET A 114 2.05 -6.63 -3.82
N VAL A 115 0.73 -6.72 -3.97
CA VAL A 115 -0.22 -6.70 -2.84
C VAL A 115 -0.01 -7.88 -1.87
N PRO A 116 -0.07 -9.17 -2.28
CA PRO A 116 0.25 -10.29 -1.38
C PRO A 116 1.56 -10.13 -0.61
N LEU A 117 2.61 -9.61 -1.25
CA LEU A 117 3.92 -9.44 -0.63
C LEU A 117 3.89 -8.43 0.53
N PHE A 118 3.20 -7.30 0.35
CA PHE A 118 3.01 -6.32 1.43
C PHE A 118 2.20 -6.86 2.61
N PHE A 119 1.27 -7.77 2.36
CA PHE A 119 0.41 -8.38 3.39
C PHE A 119 0.95 -9.70 3.94
N GLY A 120 2.24 -9.98 3.71
CA GLY A 120 2.98 -10.99 4.45
C GLY A 120 2.62 -12.43 4.10
N VAL A 121 2.35 -12.72 2.83
CA VAL A 121 2.36 -14.12 2.36
C VAL A 121 3.71 -14.78 2.68
N ASP A 122 3.66 -16.10 2.89
CA ASP A 122 4.85 -16.91 3.09
C ASP A 122 5.70 -16.92 1.80
N LEU A 123 6.90 -16.33 1.89
CA LEU A 123 7.83 -16.20 0.77
C LEU A 123 8.34 -17.55 0.25
N GLY A 124 8.32 -18.61 1.06
CA GLY A 124 8.74 -19.95 0.66
C GLY A 124 7.71 -20.68 -0.19
N THR A 125 6.43 -20.37 -0.03
CA THR A 125 5.33 -21.06 -0.73
C THR A 125 4.61 -20.21 -1.76
N PHE A 126 4.82 -18.89 -1.75
CA PHE A 126 4.23 -17.98 -2.71
C PHE A 126 5.11 -17.87 -3.98
N PRO A 127 4.54 -18.05 -5.18
CA PRO A 127 5.33 -18.06 -6.41
C PRO A 127 5.91 -16.68 -6.70
N ARG A 128 7.20 -16.64 -7.07
CA ARG A 128 7.75 -15.45 -7.74
C ARG A 128 7.07 -15.29 -9.10
N VAL A 129 6.55 -14.09 -9.36
CA VAL A 129 6.15 -13.68 -10.72
C VAL A 129 7.37 -13.82 -11.61
N THR A 130 7.18 -14.31 -12.84
CA THR A 130 8.27 -14.50 -13.81
C THR A 130 9.11 -13.22 -13.83
N GLU A 131 10.34 -13.34 -13.32
CA GLU A 131 11.33 -12.27 -13.40
C GLU A 131 11.50 -11.92 -14.89
N LEU A 132 11.71 -10.66 -15.21
CA LEU A 132 11.98 -10.29 -16.59
C LEU A 132 13.32 -10.94 -17.03
N ASP A 133 13.24 -12.05 -17.76
CA ASP A 133 14.41 -12.69 -18.38
C ASP A 133 15.05 -11.80 -19.48
N ASN A 134 14.38 -10.70 -19.86
CA ASN A 134 14.87 -9.78 -20.85
C ASN A 134 16.08 -8.98 -20.32
N PRO A 135 17.14 -8.81 -21.12
CA PRO A 135 18.24 -7.94 -20.74
C PRO A 135 17.75 -6.50 -20.55
N PHE A 136 18.36 -5.79 -19.61
CA PHE A 136 18.04 -4.40 -19.37
C PHE A 136 18.29 -3.57 -20.66
N PRO A 137 17.33 -2.74 -21.11
CA PRO A 137 17.39 -2.12 -22.43
C PRO A 137 18.44 -1.02 -22.46
N SER A 138 18.94 -0.66 -23.65
CA SER A 138 19.92 0.43 -23.80
C SER A 138 19.33 1.84 -23.65
N HIS A 139 18.01 1.99 -23.70
CA HIS A 139 17.27 3.21 -23.41
C HIS A 139 15.79 2.86 -23.25
N PHE A 140 15.02 3.71 -22.56
CA PHE A 140 13.57 3.61 -22.55
C PHE A 140 12.97 4.38 -23.74
N THR A 141 11.93 3.80 -24.34
CA THR A 141 11.23 4.40 -25.50
C THR A 141 9.96 5.15 -25.10
N SER A 142 9.44 4.89 -23.90
CA SER A 142 8.23 5.51 -23.36
C SER A 142 8.15 5.35 -21.85
N ILE A 143 7.28 6.12 -21.20
CA ILE A 143 6.98 5.98 -19.76
C ILE A 143 6.46 4.57 -19.44
N SER A 144 5.62 4.00 -20.32
CA SER A 144 5.11 2.63 -20.15
C SER A 144 6.22 1.58 -20.25
N HIS A 145 7.21 1.81 -21.12
CA HIS A 145 8.39 0.95 -21.22
C HIS A 145 9.27 1.04 -19.95
N ALA A 146 9.44 2.22 -19.37
CA ALA A 146 10.14 2.39 -18.09
C ALA A 146 9.38 1.72 -16.93
N GLN A 147 8.06 1.90 -16.87
CA GLN A 147 7.19 1.26 -15.87
C GLN A 147 7.29 -0.27 -15.91
N PHE A 148 7.32 -0.85 -17.10
CA PHE A 148 7.42 -2.29 -17.29
C PHE A 148 8.63 -2.91 -16.57
N TYR A 149 9.80 -2.25 -16.61
CA TYR A 149 11.00 -2.71 -15.89
C TYR A 149 10.96 -2.35 -14.40
N LEU A 150 10.38 -1.19 -14.04
CA LEU A 150 10.25 -0.82 -12.63
C LEU A 150 9.32 -1.77 -11.87
N ASP A 151 8.25 -2.27 -12.51
CA ASP A 151 7.33 -3.24 -11.91
C ASP A 151 8.07 -4.54 -11.48
N ASP A 152 9.04 -5.01 -12.27
CA ASP A 152 9.88 -6.16 -11.92
C ASP A 152 10.82 -5.84 -10.75
N ILE A 153 11.54 -4.72 -10.84
CA ILE A 153 12.44 -4.25 -9.79
C ILE A 153 11.68 -4.08 -8.47
N MET A 154 10.46 -3.52 -8.50
CA MET A 154 9.60 -3.35 -7.34
C MET A 154 9.24 -4.68 -6.69
N ASN A 155 8.82 -5.68 -7.48
CA ASN A 155 8.49 -7.01 -6.94
C ASN A 155 9.70 -7.62 -6.21
N ARG A 156 10.87 -7.63 -6.86
CA ARG A 156 12.12 -8.16 -6.29
C ARG A 156 12.56 -7.38 -5.04
N THR A 157 12.42 -6.06 -5.06
CA THR A 157 12.77 -5.20 -3.93
C THR A 157 11.84 -5.42 -2.73
N ILE A 158 10.53 -5.55 -2.95
CA ILE A 158 9.59 -5.87 -1.88
C ILE A 158 9.92 -7.25 -1.28
N HIS A 159 10.24 -8.25 -2.10
CA HIS A 159 10.69 -9.56 -1.62
C HIS A 159 11.92 -9.44 -0.70
N LEU A 160 12.93 -8.68 -1.11
CA LEU A 160 14.14 -8.45 -0.31
C LEU A 160 13.82 -7.74 1.01
N ALA A 161 13.02 -6.66 0.95
CA ALA A 161 12.63 -5.88 2.12
C ALA A 161 11.83 -6.73 3.11
N ARG A 162 10.88 -7.54 2.63
CA ARG A 162 10.08 -8.45 3.46
C ARG A 162 10.93 -9.52 4.15
N TYR A 163 11.90 -10.09 3.44
CA TYR A 163 12.84 -11.04 4.04
C TYR A 163 13.69 -10.35 5.11
N SER A 164 14.21 -9.16 4.83
CA SER A 164 14.94 -8.34 5.81
C SER A 164 14.10 -8.01 7.05
N ASP A 165 12.84 -7.62 6.87
CA ASP A 165 11.92 -7.31 7.98
C ASP A 165 11.68 -8.54 8.85
N MET A 166 11.40 -9.71 8.24
CA MET A 166 11.18 -10.96 8.96
C MET A 166 12.43 -11.39 9.73
N TYR A 167 13.59 -11.28 9.09
CA TYR A 167 14.89 -11.55 9.70
C TYR A 167 15.11 -10.69 10.96
N ALA A 168 14.82 -9.38 10.89
CA ALA A 168 14.92 -8.49 12.04
C ALA A 168 13.87 -8.76 13.13
N LEU A 169 12.62 -9.09 12.75
CA LEU A 169 11.53 -9.40 13.68
C LEU A 169 11.76 -10.71 14.45
N GLU A 170 12.50 -11.65 13.88
CA GLU A 170 12.97 -12.86 14.56
C GLU A 170 14.13 -12.58 15.54
N GLY A 171 14.51 -11.31 15.72
CA GLY A 171 15.61 -10.90 16.60
C GLY A 171 16.99 -11.15 16.03
N ARG A 172 17.10 -11.50 14.73
CA ARG A 172 18.39 -11.73 14.07
C ARG A 172 19.06 -10.42 13.71
N SER A 173 20.39 -10.41 13.74
CA SER A 173 21.20 -9.26 13.33
C SER A 173 22.31 -9.72 12.39
N PRO A 174 22.58 -9.04 11.26
CA PRO A 174 23.68 -9.38 10.35
C PRO A 174 25.06 -9.44 11.03
N GLU A 175 25.22 -8.79 12.18
CA GLU A 175 26.44 -8.81 12.98
C GLU A 175 26.68 -10.17 13.66
N HIS A 176 25.60 -10.87 14.01
CA HIS A 176 25.65 -12.11 14.81
C HIS A 176 25.14 -13.32 14.03
N ASP A 177 24.20 -13.09 13.13
CA ASP A 177 23.53 -14.07 12.30
C ASP A 177 23.95 -13.87 10.85
N ARG A 178 24.27 -14.96 10.16
CA ARG A 178 24.68 -14.86 8.76
C ARG A 178 23.47 -14.62 7.87
N VAL A 179 23.49 -13.53 7.10
CA VAL A 179 22.55 -13.33 5.98
C VAL A 179 22.94 -14.28 4.83
N PRO A 180 22.01 -15.05 4.24
CA PRO A 180 22.34 -15.94 3.15
C PRO A 180 22.94 -15.18 1.94
N PRO A 181 24.03 -15.66 1.32
CA PRO A 181 24.74 -14.95 0.26
C PRO A 181 23.88 -14.53 -0.94
N GLU A 182 22.85 -15.32 -1.26
CA GLU A 182 21.91 -15.07 -2.34
C GLU A 182 21.12 -13.76 -2.14
N TYR A 183 20.75 -13.42 -0.91
CA TYR A 183 20.04 -12.16 -0.63
C TYR A 183 20.98 -10.95 -0.66
N LEU A 184 22.24 -11.11 -0.27
CA LEU A 184 23.26 -10.06 -0.41
C LEU A 184 23.62 -9.82 -1.89
N ALA A 185 23.68 -10.89 -2.68
CA ALA A 185 23.84 -10.79 -4.13
C ALA A 185 22.64 -10.10 -4.77
N GLU A 186 21.42 -10.45 -4.36
CA GLU A 186 20.19 -9.82 -4.83
C GLU A 186 20.11 -8.33 -4.47
N GLN A 187 20.49 -7.96 -3.25
CA GLN A 187 20.59 -6.54 -2.84
C GLN A 187 21.52 -5.75 -3.77
N ARG A 188 22.69 -6.30 -4.12
CA ARG A 188 23.63 -5.66 -5.06
C ARG A 188 23.05 -5.57 -6.47
N SER A 189 22.42 -6.65 -6.94
CA SER A 189 21.75 -6.68 -8.26
C SER A 189 20.66 -5.60 -8.35
N LEU A 190 19.84 -5.45 -7.31
CA LEU A 190 18.77 -4.46 -7.25
C LEU A 190 19.29 -3.03 -7.22
N LYS A 191 20.33 -2.75 -6.44
CA LYS A 191 20.98 -1.43 -6.45
C LYS A 191 21.48 -1.08 -7.86
N TRP A 192 22.17 -2.00 -8.51
CA TRP A 192 22.63 -1.80 -9.90
C TRP A 192 21.47 -1.59 -10.88
N ALA A 193 20.39 -2.36 -10.76
CA ALA A 193 19.23 -2.24 -11.63
C ALA A 193 18.49 -0.91 -11.44
N LEU A 194 18.37 -0.44 -10.19
CA LEU A 194 17.77 0.85 -9.84
C LEU A 194 18.59 2.02 -10.39
N ASP A 195 19.92 2.00 -10.21
CA ASP A 195 20.80 3.03 -10.77
C ASP A 195 20.71 3.07 -12.30
N GLY A 196 20.71 1.90 -12.94
CA GLY A 196 20.54 1.77 -14.38
C GLY A 196 19.16 2.23 -14.88
N TRP A 197 18.10 1.99 -14.09
CA TRP A 197 16.76 2.46 -14.39
C TRP A 197 16.68 3.99 -14.33
N ASP A 198 17.19 4.60 -13.26
CA ASP A 198 17.14 6.04 -13.04
C ASP A 198 17.86 6.80 -14.15
N LEU A 199 19.07 6.38 -14.51
CA LEU A 199 19.84 6.97 -15.61
C LEU A 199 19.02 7.03 -16.90
N ARG A 200 18.39 5.90 -17.29
CA ARG A 200 17.60 5.81 -18.53
C ARG A 200 16.28 6.54 -18.44
N PHE A 201 15.68 6.59 -17.26
CA PHE A 201 14.44 7.32 -17.03
C PHE A 201 14.67 8.83 -17.14
N GLN A 202 15.75 9.34 -16.54
CA GLN A 202 16.15 10.74 -16.68
C GLN A 202 16.49 11.10 -18.13
N GLU A 203 17.22 10.23 -18.85
CA GLU A 203 17.49 10.44 -20.28
C GLU A 203 16.18 10.54 -21.11
N LEU A 204 15.21 9.66 -20.85
CA LEU A 204 13.91 9.68 -21.50
C LEU A 204 13.18 11.01 -21.22
N THR A 205 13.11 11.40 -19.94
CA THR A 205 12.29 12.56 -19.51
C THR A 205 12.94 13.89 -19.88
N ASN A 206 14.27 13.94 -19.98
CA ASN A 206 14.99 15.11 -20.49
C ASN A 206 14.79 15.29 -22.00
N LYS A 207 14.76 14.20 -22.77
CA LYS A 207 14.50 14.24 -24.22
C LYS A 207 13.03 14.50 -24.53
N SER A 208 12.13 13.98 -23.70
CA SER A 208 10.69 14.05 -23.91
C SER A 208 9.98 14.16 -22.55
N PRO A 209 9.78 15.41 -22.05
CA PRO A 209 9.06 15.64 -20.81
C PRO A 209 7.66 14.99 -20.83
N PRO A 210 7.16 14.51 -19.69
CA PRO A 210 5.85 13.86 -19.63
C PRO A 210 4.74 14.82 -20.07
N SER A 211 3.82 14.34 -20.91
CA SER A 211 2.61 15.08 -21.22
C SER A 211 1.72 15.24 -19.97
N PRO A 212 0.83 16.24 -19.92
CA PRO A 212 -0.09 16.41 -18.79
C PRO A 212 -0.89 15.15 -18.44
N ASP A 213 -1.31 14.37 -19.46
CA ASP A 213 -2.06 13.13 -19.27
C ASP A 213 -1.25 12.01 -18.60
N LEU A 214 0.08 12.04 -18.73
CA LEU A 214 1.01 11.07 -18.14
C LEU A 214 1.66 11.58 -16.85
N ALA A 215 1.38 12.82 -16.43
CA ALA A 215 2.03 13.43 -15.27
C ALA A 215 1.83 12.61 -13.98
N LYS A 216 0.60 12.11 -13.73
CA LYS A 216 0.33 11.26 -12.55
C LYS A 216 1.13 9.96 -12.57
N THR A 217 1.23 9.31 -13.73
CA THR A 217 2.04 8.09 -13.90
C THR A 217 3.52 8.41 -13.69
N TYR A 218 4.03 9.49 -14.27
CA TYR A 218 5.41 9.94 -14.08
C TYR A 218 5.76 10.13 -12.60
N TYR A 219 4.97 10.92 -11.86
CA TYR A 219 5.23 11.16 -10.44
C TYR A 219 5.08 9.90 -9.58
N HIS A 220 4.19 8.98 -9.97
CA HIS A 220 4.08 7.68 -9.31
C HIS A 220 5.35 6.83 -9.51
N LEU A 221 5.90 6.79 -10.72
CA LEU A 221 7.16 6.07 -11.01
C LEU A 221 8.33 6.65 -10.23
N VAL A 222 8.44 7.98 -10.14
CA VAL A 222 9.46 8.65 -9.32
C VAL A 222 9.34 8.23 -7.86
N LEU A 223 8.12 8.24 -7.31
CA LEU A 223 7.86 7.80 -5.94
C LEU A 223 8.23 6.32 -5.73
N GLN A 224 7.84 5.43 -6.65
CA GLN A 224 8.19 4.00 -6.61
C GLN A 224 9.70 3.79 -6.63
N TYR A 225 10.43 4.47 -7.52
CA TYR A 225 11.88 4.37 -7.61
C TYR A 225 12.57 4.76 -6.30
N HIS A 226 12.21 5.91 -5.72
CA HIS A 226 12.84 6.35 -4.47
C HIS A 226 12.54 5.41 -3.30
N VAL A 227 11.30 4.90 -3.20
CA VAL A 227 10.93 3.92 -2.18
C VAL A 227 11.69 2.61 -2.37
N ALA A 228 11.78 2.09 -3.61
CA ALA A 228 12.53 0.88 -3.92
C ALA A 228 14.02 1.02 -3.60
N HIS A 229 14.61 2.17 -3.95
CA HIS A 229 16.00 2.46 -3.61
C HIS A 229 16.23 2.45 -2.10
N VAL A 230 15.32 3.04 -1.32
CA VAL A 230 15.44 3.00 0.15
C VAL A 230 15.31 1.58 0.69
N TRP A 231 14.36 0.79 0.20
CA TRP A 231 14.23 -0.62 0.58
C TRP A 231 15.49 -1.43 0.28
N ALA A 232 16.05 -1.31 -0.92
CA ALA A 232 17.28 -2.00 -1.29
C ALA A 232 18.47 -1.53 -0.45
N SER A 233 18.56 -0.24 -0.13
CA SER A 233 19.63 0.31 0.71
C SER A 233 19.54 -0.11 2.17
N ALA A 234 18.35 -0.06 2.76
CA ALA A 234 18.11 -0.36 4.17
C ALA A 234 17.97 -1.86 4.47
N ALA A 235 17.90 -2.73 3.45
CA ALA A 235 17.82 -4.18 3.67
C ALA A 235 19.04 -4.68 4.46
N PHE A 236 18.76 -5.53 5.45
CA PHE A 236 19.72 -6.10 6.40
C PHE A 236 20.42 -5.06 7.27
N GLN A 237 19.70 -4.00 7.66
CA GLN A 237 20.21 -3.00 8.61
C GLN A 237 19.46 -3.16 9.93
N SER A 238 20.21 -3.15 11.03
CA SER A 238 19.66 -3.52 12.35
C SER A 238 18.84 -2.41 12.98
N ASN A 239 19.18 -1.13 12.74
CA ASN A 239 18.63 0.05 13.39
C ASN A 239 17.71 0.84 12.47
N GLU A 240 16.66 1.45 13.03
CA GLU A 240 15.75 2.33 12.28
C GLU A 240 16.39 3.70 11.96
N THR A 241 17.49 4.07 12.62
CA THR A 241 18.32 5.24 12.25
C THR A 241 18.89 5.19 10.84
N VAL A 242 19.00 4.01 10.22
CA VAL A 242 19.47 3.90 8.82
C VAL A 242 18.62 4.71 7.85
N TYR A 243 17.32 4.89 8.13
CA TYR A 243 16.43 5.67 7.27
C TYR A 243 16.72 7.17 7.30
N ASP A 244 17.47 7.66 8.29
CA ASP A 244 17.82 9.09 8.39
C ASP A 244 18.74 9.53 7.26
N GLU A 245 19.62 8.64 6.79
CA GLU A 245 20.48 8.84 5.62
C GLU A 245 19.69 9.06 4.32
N HIS A 246 18.38 8.81 4.35
CA HIS A 246 17.48 8.92 3.21
C HIS A 246 16.44 10.04 3.34
N ILE A 247 16.52 10.90 4.38
CA ILE A 247 15.58 12.01 4.59
C ILE A 247 15.45 12.89 3.34
N GLU A 248 16.56 13.22 2.68
CA GLU A 248 16.53 14.06 1.47
C GLU A 248 15.85 13.35 0.29
N LYS A 249 16.07 12.04 0.12
CA LYS A 249 15.36 11.24 -0.90
C LYS A 249 13.86 11.19 -0.61
N PHE A 250 13.47 11.03 0.65
CA PHE A 250 12.07 11.06 1.06
C PHE A 250 11.41 12.41 0.82
N ARG A 251 12.09 13.51 1.19
CA ARG A 251 11.60 14.87 0.95
C ARG A 251 11.37 15.12 -0.53
N PHE A 252 12.36 14.79 -1.36
CA PHE A 252 12.25 14.90 -2.81
C PHE A 252 11.07 14.10 -3.37
N ALA A 253 10.92 12.84 -2.96
CA ALA A 253 9.82 11.99 -3.44
C ALA A 253 8.43 12.54 -3.05
N VAL A 254 8.29 13.08 -1.83
CA VAL A 254 7.07 13.74 -1.36
C VAL A 254 6.80 15.05 -2.11
N ASP A 255 7.84 15.83 -2.41
CA ASP A 255 7.74 17.05 -3.21
C ASP A 255 7.27 16.75 -4.63
N GLU A 256 7.85 15.75 -5.30
CA GLU A 256 7.42 15.31 -6.61
C GLU A 256 5.98 14.76 -6.60
N ALA A 257 5.62 13.94 -5.61
CA ALA A 257 4.25 13.45 -5.45
C ALA A 257 3.24 14.61 -5.29
N SER A 258 3.61 15.69 -4.58
CA SER A 258 2.71 16.84 -4.41
C SER A 258 2.38 17.56 -5.73
N ARG A 259 3.27 17.49 -6.73
CA ARG A 259 3.01 18.05 -8.06
C ARG A 259 1.94 17.29 -8.83
N ALA A 260 1.75 16.00 -8.53
CA ALA A 260 0.61 15.24 -9.04
C ALA A 260 -0.73 15.79 -8.51
N SER A 261 -0.74 16.41 -7.32
CA SER A 261 -1.95 17.00 -6.72
C SER A 261 -2.28 18.36 -7.32
N THR A 262 -1.29 19.15 -7.74
CA THR A 262 -1.49 20.49 -8.29
C THR A 262 -1.83 20.47 -9.78
N GLY A 263 -1.32 19.50 -10.54
CA GLY A 263 -1.63 19.32 -11.97
C GLY A 263 -3.08 18.92 -12.27
N VAL A 264 -3.77 18.31 -11.30
CA VAL A 264 -5.18 17.88 -11.41
C VAL A 264 -6.16 19.04 -11.14
N GLY A 265 -5.67 20.17 -10.62
CA GLY A 265 -6.47 21.30 -10.11
C GLY A 265 -7.00 22.30 -11.14
N ARG A 266 -7.02 22.01 -12.45
CA ARG A 266 -7.47 22.98 -13.47
C ARG A 266 -8.29 22.43 -14.65
N SER A 267 -8.81 21.21 -14.56
CA SER A 267 -9.90 20.82 -15.47
C SER A 267 -11.22 21.42 -14.96
N LEU A 268 -11.54 22.61 -15.46
CA LEU A 268 -12.84 23.26 -15.36
C LEU A 268 -13.90 22.45 -16.11
N THR A 269 -14.23 21.24 -15.64
CA THR A 269 -15.44 20.51 -16.06
C THR A 269 -15.93 19.58 -14.94
N SER A 270 -17.08 19.97 -14.36
CA SER A 270 -18.13 19.11 -13.78
C SER A 270 -17.74 18.02 -12.77
N SER A 271 -18.18 18.19 -11.51
CA SER A 271 -18.99 17.24 -10.72
C SER A 271 -18.75 15.71 -10.84
N ARG A 272 -17.58 15.24 -11.23
CA ARG A 272 -17.26 13.80 -11.20
C ARG A 272 -16.81 13.46 -9.78
N GLU A 273 -17.59 12.63 -9.11
CA GLU A 273 -17.16 11.99 -7.86
C GLU A 273 -15.76 11.40 -8.08
N GLN A 274 -14.82 11.73 -7.19
CA GLN A 274 -13.50 11.11 -7.19
C GLN A 274 -13.64 9.59 -7.09
N PRO A 275 -12.80 8.80 -7.80
CA PRO A 275 -12.87 7.35 -7.70
C PRO A 275 -12.68 6.92 -6.24
N LYS A 276 -13.52 6.00 -5.77
CA LYS A 276 -13.50 5.54 -4.37
C LYS A 276 -12.64 4.29 -4.20
N PHE A 277 -12.29 3.63 -5.31
CA PHE A 277 -11.51 2.40 -5.29
C PHE A 277 -10.53 2.33 -6.47
N SER A 278 -9.34 1.77 -6.25
CA SER A 278 -8.34 1.44 -7.27
C SER A 278 -7.91 -0.02 -7.11
N PHE A 279 -7.79 -0.76 -8.21
CA PHE A 279 -7.29 -2.14 -8.17
C PHE A 279 -5.77 -2.21 -8.02
N GLU A 280 -5.08 -1.21 -8.58
CA GLU A 280 -3.63 -1.13 -8.58
C GLU A 280 -3.13 -0.31 -7.40
N THR A 281 -1.96 -0.69 -6.90
CA THR A 281 -1.19 0.04 -5.89
C THR A 281 -0.90 1.46 -6.37
N GLY A 282 -1.45 2.46 -5.69
CA GLY A 282 -1.26 3.86 -6.02
C GLY A 282 -0.27 4.56 -5.10
N PHE A 283 -0.50 5.84 -4.85
CA PHE A 283 0.36 6.68 -4.01
C PHE A 283 0.25 6.32 -2.52
N LEU A 284 -0.92 5.83 -2.09
CA LEU A 284 -1.26 5.67 -0.68
C LEU A 284 -0.27 4.77 0.11
N PRO A 285 0.02 3.52 -0.31
CA PRO A 285 0.93 2.66 0.46
C PRO A 285 2.39 3.14 0.42
N LEU A 286 2.80 3.81 -0.67
CA LEU A 286 4.17 4.34 -0.79
C LEU A 286 4.36 5.58 0.10
N LEU A 287 3.39 6.51 0.10
CA LEU A 287 3.40 7.66 1.01
C LEU A 287 3.31 7.23 2.48
N TYR A 288 2.52 6.20 2.76
CA TYR A 288 2.45 5.60 4.10
C TYR A 288 3.81 5.03 4.54
N PHE A 289 4.52 4.33 3.65
CA PHE A 289 5.88 3.87 3.94
C PHE A 289 6.82 5.04 4.24
N ILE A 290 6.79 6.11 3.43
CA ILE A 290 7.61 7.31 3.69
C ILE A 290 7.27 7.91 5.05
N LEU A 291 5.98 8.06 5.36
CA LEU A 291 5.52 8.55 6.65
C LEU A 291 6.07 7.70 7.80
N MET A 292 5.99 6.37 7.68
CA MET A 292 6.50 5.46 8.70
C MET A 292 8.00 5.61 8.89
N LYS A 293 8.78 5.66 7.81
CA LYS A 293 10.23 5.49 7.88
C LYS A 293 11.04 6.78 7.90
N CYS A 294 10.54 7.86 7.30
CA CYS A 294 11.19 9.16 7.32
C CYS A 294 10.89 9.86 8.65
N ARG A 295 11.89 10.05 9.52
CA ARG A 295 11.70 10.65 10.85
C ARG A 295 11.71 12.19 10.85
N CYS A 296 11.75 12.81 9.67
CA CYS A 296 11.62 14.27 9.52
C CYS A 296 10.14 14.68 9.61
N LEU A 297 9.78 15.42 10.67
CA LEU A 297 8.39 15.76 10.98
C LEU A 297 7.68 16.49 9.83
N ALA A 298 8.35 17.48 9.21
CA ALA A 298 7.78 18.22 8.08
C ALA A 298 7.43 17.31 6.89
N THR A 299 8.32 16.37 6.55
CA THR A 299 8.08 15.39 5.48
C THR A 299 6.93 14.45 5.83
N ARG A 300 6.81 14.03 7.11
CA ARG A 300 5.73 13.15 7.59
C ARG A 300 4.36 13.80 7.51
N ILE A 301 4.22 15.04 8.00
CA ILE A 301 2.96 15.79 7.93
C ILE A 301 2.54 15.99 6.48
N ARG A 302 3.49 16.35 5.61
CA ARG A 302 3.21 16.48 4.18
C ARG A 302 2.79 15.16 3.53
N ALA A 303 3.46 14.05 3.85
CA ALA A 303 3.06 12.73 3.37
C ALA A 303 1.65 12.36 3.85
N LEU A 304 1.33 12.62 5.12
CA LEU A 304 0.01 12.38 5.72
C LEU A 304 -1.09 13.17 4.98
N ALA A 305 -0.83 14.43 4.66
CA ALA A 305 -1.74 15.27 3.88
C ALA A 305 -1.91 14.76 2.44
N LEU A 306 -0.81 14.37 1.77
CA LEU A 306 -0.86 13.83 0.41
C LEU A 306 -1.58 12.48 0.31
N MET A 307 -1.52 11.65 1.36
CA MET A 307 -2.31 10.41 1.41
C MET A 307 -3.82 10.70 1.28
N ARG A 308 -4.30 11.81 1.83
CA ARG A 308 -5.70 12.25 1.69
C ARG A 308 -6.01 12.84 0.32
N SER A 309 -5.08 13.59 -0.28
CA SER A 309 -5.34 14.28 -1.55
C SER A 309 -5.13 13.40 -2.79
N LEU A 310 -4.19 12.46 -2.74
CA LEU A 310 -3.83 11.59 -3.87
C LEU A 310 -4.44 10.18 -3.77
N GLY A 311 -4.75 9.74 -2.54
CA GLY A 311 -5.32 8.43 -2.28
C GLY A 311 -6.82 8.36 -2.62
N VAL A 312 -7.30 7.14 -2.85
CA VAL A 312 -8.73 6.82 -2.91
C VAL A 312 -9.16 6.09 -1.63
N ALA A 313 -10.46 5.97 -1.36
CA ALA A 313 -10.94 5.35 -0.11
C ALA A 313 -10.35 3.94 0.13
N ARG A 314 -10.21 3.16 -0.95
CA ARG A 314 -9.49 1.88 -0.92
C ARG A 314 -8.61 1.69 -2.16
N GLU A 315 -7.31 1.53 -1.94
CA GLU A 315 -6.36 1.09 -2.97
C GLU A 315 -6.08 -0.40 -2.74
N SER A 316 -6.49 -1.28 -3.65
CA SER A 316 -6.40 -2.74 -3.50
C SER A 316 -6.97 -3.21 -2.14
N LEU A 317 -6.11 -3.56 -1.18
CA LEU A 317 -6.46 -3.96 0.18
C LEU A 317 -6.15 -2.90 1.26
N TRP A 318 -5.57 -1.77 0.88
CA TRP A 318 -5.27 -0.64 1.76
C TRP A 318 -6.48 0.28 1.88
N GLU A 319 -6.94 0.48 3.12
CA GLU A 319 -7.98 1.46 3.42
C GLU A 319 -7.34 2.78 3.85
N ALA A 320 -7.68 3.87 3.15
CA ALA A 320 -7.10 5.20 3.43
C ALA A 320 -7.38 5.65 4.87
N SER A 321 -8.56 5.36 5.42
CA SER A 321 -8.92 5.69 6.80
C SER A 321 -8.01 4.99 7.81
N SER A 322 -7.78 3.68 7.64
CA SER A 322 -6.92 2.89 8.54
C SER A 322 -5.46 3.30 8.47
N LEU A 323 -4.93 3.56 7.26
CA LEU A 323 -3.56 4.05 7.08
C LEU A 323 -3.40 5.48 7.61
N TRP A 324 -4.40 6.33 7.45
CA TRP A 324 -4.35 7.68 8.00
C TRP A 324 -4.35 7.67 9.53
N LEU A 325 -5.23 6.88 10.17
CA LEU A 325 -5.28 6.76 11.64
C LEU A 325 -3.96 6.26 12.22
N THR A 326 -3.41 5.19 11.66
CA THR A 326 -2.13 4.65 12.13
C THR A 326 -0.96 5.57 11.81
N GLY A 327 -0.95 6.21 10.63
CA GLY A 327 0.08 7.16 10.25
C GLY A 327 0.11 8.39 11.16
N ARG A 328 -1.06 8.98 11.43
CA ARG A 328 -1.21 10.04 12.42
C ARG A 328 -0.64 9.59 13.78
N ARG A 329 -1.01 8.40 14.24
CA ARG A 329 -0.57 7.89 15.54
C ARG A 329 0.93 7.63 15.60
N ILE A 330 1.55 7.17 14.52
CA ILE A 330 3.01 7.03 14.42
C ILE A 330 3.70 8.38 14.66
N ILE A 331 3.22 9.45 14.02
CA ILE A 331 3.79 10.80 14.19
C ILE A 331 3.67 11.25 15.64
N GLU A 332 2.48 11.11 16.24
CA GLU A 332 2.23 11.49 17.63
C GLU A 332 3.13 10.73 18.62
N LEU A 333 3.27 9.42 18.44
CA LEU A 333 4.07 8.56 19.33
C LEU A 333 5.57 8.85 19.21
N GLU A 334 6.11 8.95 17.99
CA GLU A 334 7.56 9.12 17.81
C GLU A 334 8.02 10.56 18.14
N HIS A 335 7.20 11.58 17.83
CA HIS A 335 7.57 12.98 18.07
C HIS A 335 7.07 13.56 19.40
N GLY A 336 6.22 12.83 20.13
CA GLY A 336 5.67 13.31 21.40
C GLY A 336 4.74 14.53 21.24
N ILE A 337 4.01 14.62 20.12
CA ILE A 337 3.11 15.73 19.80
C ILE A 337 1.66 15.26 19.68
N THR A 338 0.73 16.21 19.63
CA THR A 338 -0.69 15.95 19.30
C THR A 338 -1.02 16.57 17.94
N LEU A 339 -1.67 15.81 17.07
CA LEU A 339 -2.16 16.29 15.79
C LEU A 339 -3.67 16.57 15.85
N ASP A 340 -4.14 17.55 15.09
CA ASP A 340 -5.58 17.84 14.94
C ASP A 340 -6.26 16.87 13.94
N GLU A 341 -7.52 17.13 13.60
CA GLU A 341 -8.26 16.34 12.60
C GLU A 341 -7.71 16.48 11.17
N ASN A 342 -6.98 17.55 10.89
CA ASN A 342 -6.33 17.80 9.61
C ASN A 342 -4.96 17.12 9.50
N GLY A 343 -4.38 16.71 10.64
CA GLY A 343 -3.04 16.14 10.73
C GLY A 343 -1.97 17.19 11.00
N GLU A 344 -2.36 18.39 11.44
CA GLU A 344 -1.46 19.49 11.79
C GLU A 344 -1.15 19.49 13.29
N PRO A 345 0.06 19.91 13.71
CA PRO A 345 0.38 19.98 15.14
C PRO A 345 -0.50 20.99 15.88
N CYS A 346 -1.06 20.55 17.01
CA CYS A 346 -1.84 21.41 17.90
C CYS A 346 -0.96 22.40 18.67
N ASP A 347 0.28 22.01 18.97
CA ASP A 347 1.24 22.85 19.69
C ASP A 347 2.03 23.74 18.72
N SER A 348 2.18 25.01 19.07
CA SER A 348 3.03 25.96 18.34
C SER A 348 4.52 25.79 18.60
N ALA A 349 4.90 25.15 19.72
CA ALA A 349 6.30 24.99 20.17
C ALA A 349 6.93 23.66 19.74
N VAL A 350 6.66 23.23 18.51
CA VAL A 350 7.18 21.97 17.96
C VAL A 350 8.61 22.16 17.44
N ASP A 351 9.52 21.27 17.83
CA ASP A 351 10.84 21.18 17.21
C ASP A 351 10.75 20.42 15.89
N TRP A 352 10.85 21.16 14.78
CA TRP A 352 10.78 20.63 13.42
C TRP A 352 12.07 19.93 12.97
N THR A 353 13.15 20.05 13.73
CA THR A 353 14.48 19.56 13.40
C THR A 353 14.86 18.30 14.19
N ALA A 354 14.25 18.09 15.36
CA ALA A 354 14.48 16.91 16.17
C ALA A 354 14.02 15.62 15.48
N LEU A 355 14.92 14.64 15.46
CA LEU A 355 14.60 13.27 15.06
C LEU A 355 14.33 12.43 16.32
N PRO A 356 13.28 11.59 16.33
CA PRO A 356 13.04 10.65 17.42
C PRO A 356 14.24 9.73 17.68
N PRO A 357 14.57 9.46 18.95
CA PRO A 357 15.62 8.49 19.30
C PRO A 357 15.18 7.06 18.94
N GLU A 358 16.14 6.14 18.78
CA GLU A 358 15.91 4.77 18.25
C GLU A 358 14.83 3.99 19.03
N GLU A 359 14.79 4.14 20.35
CA GLU A 359 13.84 3.46 21.24
C GLU A 359 12.38 3.86 21.01
N LEU A 360 12.13 5.05 20.47
CA LEU A 360 10.78 5.50 20.11
C LEU A 360 10.40 5.10 18.68
N ARG A 361 11.35 4.64 17.86
CA ARG A 361 11.10 4.36 16.44
C ARG A 361 10.29 3.09 16.25
N ILE A 362 9.15 3.25 15.59
CA ILE A 362 8.24 2.18 15.22
C ILE A 362 8.80 1.44 14.00
N ARG A 363 9.02 0.13 14.15
CA ARG A 363 9.56 -0.72 13.07
C ARG A 363 8.50 -1.09 12.05
N THR A 364 7.34 -1.53 12.53
CA THR A 364 6.21 -1.90 11.70
C THR A 364 4.90 -1.76 12.47
N VAL A 365 3.79 -1.83 11.74
CA VAL A 365 2.44 -1.72 12.30
C VAL A 365 1.62 -2.92 11.86
N SER A 366 0.87 -3.49 12.80
CA SER A 366 -0.20 -4.44 12.54
C SER A 366 -1.55 -3.77 12.77
N THR A 367 -2.55 -4.12 11.96
CA THR A 367 -3.92 -3.64 12.15
C THR A 367 -4.89 -4.81 12.11
N ASP A 368 -5.84 -4.83 13.04
CA ASP A 368 -6.99 -5.73 12.93
C ASP A 368 -7.88 -5.24 11.78
N PRO A 369 -8.11 -6.06 10.73
CA PRO A 369 -8.97 -5.67 9.62
C PRO A 369 -10.43 -5.47 10.02
N LYS A 370 -10.86 -5.97 11.20
CA LYS A 370 -12.22 -5.81 11.67
C LYS A 370 -12.39 -4.49 12.40
N THR A 371 -13.38 -3.71 11.99
CA THR A 371 -13.87 -2.58 12.79
C THR A 371 -14.38 -3.10 14.12
N ARG A 372 -13.81 -2.61 15.22
CA ARG A 372 -14.26 -2.89 16.58
C ARG A 372 -15.13 -1.75 17.07
N ILE A 373 -16.05 -2.08 17.96
CA ILE A 373 -16.94 -1.13 18.59
C ILE A 373 -16.54 -1.06 20.07
N ARG A 374 -16.29 0.16 20.57
CA ARG A 374 -16.13 0.41 22.00
C ARG A 374 -17.21 1.38 22.45
N THR A 375 -17.79 1.11 23.61
CA THR A 375 -18.71 2.02 24.26
C THR A 375 -17.90 2.99 25.12
N GLY A 376 -18.01 4.28 24.84
CA GLY A 376 -17.42 5.34 25.66
C GLY A 376 -18.12 5.47 27.00
N GLU A 377 -17.53 6.24 27.92
CA GLU A 377 -18.04 6.44 29.28
C GLU A 377 -19.46 7.02 29.32
N ASN A 378 -19.84 7.79 28.29
CA ASN A 378 -21.17 8.39 28.13
C ASN A 378 -22.20 7.48 27.44
N GLY A 379 -21.85 6.21 27.16
CA GLY A 379 -22.69 5.28 26.40
C GLY A 379 -22.59 5.42 24.88
N GLU A 380 -21.75 6.34 24.37
CA GLU A 380 -21.55 6.54 22.93
C GLU A 380 -20.81 5.35 22.31
N VAL A 381 -21.33 4.89 21.17
CA VAL A 381 -20.79 3.73 20.45
C VAL A 381 -19.78 4.23 19.43
N VAL A 382 -18.49 4.01 19.69
CA VAL A 382 -17.38 4.49 18.85
C VAL A 382 -16.79 3.34 18.05
N PRO A 383 -16.92 3.34 16.70
CA PRO A 383 -16.20 2.39 15.85
C PRO A 383 -14.71 2.75 15.82
N GLY A 384 -13.85 1.75 15.67
CA GLY A 384 -12.41 1.94 15.58
C GLY A 384 -11.67 0.70 15.12
N ILE A 385 -10.33 0.75 15.16
CA ILE A 385 -9.45 -0.38 14.86
C ILE A 385 -8.49 -0.62 16.02
N ILE A 386 -8.02 -1.85 16.17
CA ILE A 386 -6.86 -2.13 17.04
C ILE A 386 -5.61 -2.06 16.17
N ALA A 387 -4.67 -1.22 16.56
CA ALA A 387 -3.36 -1.10 15.96
C ALA A 387 -2.29 -1.59 16.93
N GLY A 388 -1.36 -2.41 16.45
CA GLY A 388 -0.17 -2.83 17.19
C GLY A 388 1.08 -2.20 16.58
N PHE A 389 1.82 -1.43 17.36
CA PHE A 389 3.05 -0.75 16.98
C PHE A 389 4.25 -1.52 17.51
N PHE A 390 5.12 -1.97 16.62
CA PHE A 390 6.30 -2.77 16.98
C PHE A 390 7.46 -1.85 17.33
N MET A 391 7.91 -1.92 18.58
CA MET A 391 8.94 -1.04 19.15
C MET A 391 10.04 -1.87 19.82
N ARG A 392 11.20 -1.27 20.10
CA ARG A 392 12.26 -1.91 20.90
C ARG A 392 12.21 -1.43 22.34
N ASN A 393 12.38 -2.35 23.28
CA ASN A 393 12.61 -2.01 24.68
C ASN A 393 14.10 -1.65 24.91
N PRO A 394 14.48 -1.15 26.11
CA PRO A 394 15.88 -0.82 26.42
C PRO A 394 16.86 -2.00 26.29
N ASP A 395 16.39 -3.25 26.43
CA ASP A 395 17.20 -4.46 26.23
C ASP A 395 17.35 -4.85 24.74
N GLY A 396 16.83 -4.04 23.83
CA GLY A 396 16.84 -4.28 22.38
C GLY A 396 15.81 -5.31 21.90
N LYS A 397 14.95 -5.86 22.77
CA LYS A 397 13.90 -6.82 22.37
C LYS A 397 12.70 -6.10 21.75
N ILE A 398 12.12 -6.71 20.73
CA ILE A 398 10.92 -6.19 20.06
C ILE A 398 9.68 -6.54 20.90
N TYR A 399 8.82 -5.55 21.13
CA TYR A 399 7.51 -5.71 21.76
C TYR A 399 6.44 -4.99 20.93
N VAL A 400 5.17 -5.30 21.19
CA VAL A 400 4.02 -4.70 20.50
C VAL A 400 3.22 -3.84 21.47
N TYR A 401 3.23 -2.53 21.27
CA TYR A 401 2.31 -1.60 21.93
C TYR A 401 0.97 -1.60 21.17
N SER A 402 -0.11 -2.04 21.81
CA SER A 402 -1.43 -2.15 21.17
C SER A 402 -2.39 -1.08 21.69
N GLU A 403 -3.08 -0.40 20.79
CA GLU A 403 -4.01 0.68 21.10
C GLU A 403 -5.28 0.61 20.23
N PHE A 404 -6.41 1.04 20.79
CA PHE A 404 -7.64 1.25 20.02
C PHE A 404 -7.65 2.66 19.43
N LEU A 405 -7.74 2.74 18.10
CA LEU A 405 -7.81 3.99 17.36
C LEU A 405 -9.27 4.24 16.93
N PRO A 406 -9.96 5.26 17.48
CA PRO A 406 -11.32 5.56 17.09
C PRO A 406 -11.39 6.10 15.65
N LYS A 407 -12.38 5.63 14.88
CA LYS A 407 -12.78 6.23 13.61
C LYS A 407 -13.69 7.41 13.94
N VAL A 408 -13.20 8.64 13.80
CA VAL A 408 -14.04 9.83 13.98
C VAL A 408 -15.03 9.91 12.83
N ALA A 409 -16.33 9.91 13.14
CA ALA A 409 -17.39 10.05 12.15
C ALA A 409 -17.36 11.48 11.58
N GLY A 410 -17.18 11.63 10.26
CA GLY A 410 -17.30 12.94 9.60
C GLY A 410 -16.05 13.49 8.91
N SER A 411 -14.96 12.72 8.78
CA SER A 411 -13.82 13.09 7.92
C SER A 411 -14.16 12.97 6.43
N ARG A 412 -15.21 13.66 5.98
CA ARG A 412 -15.31 14.08 4.58
C ARG A 412 -14.17 15.07 4.31
N PRO A 413 -13.67 15.14 3.06
CA PRO A 413 -12.81 16.24 2.65
C PRO A 413 -13.61 17.54 2.79
N ILE A 414 -13.38 18.27 3.87
CA ILE A 414 -13.82 19.66 3.96
C ILE A 414 -12.84 20.43 3.09
N ALA A 415 -13.24 20.70 1.84
CA ALA A 415 -12.76 21.90 1.19
C ALA A 415 -13.12 23.06 2.13
N HIS A 416 -12.10 23.78 2.63
CA HIS A 416 -12.19 24.76 3.70
C HIS A 416 -13.51 25.54 3.79
N HIS A 417 -14.00 25.74 5.01
CA HIS A 417 -14.18 27.05 5.65
C HIS A 417 -15.02 26.87 6.92
N SER A 418 -14.37 26.73 8.08
CA SER A 418 -14.75 27.22 9.42
C SER A 418 -14.20 26.31 10.53
N ARG A 419 -13.60 26.93 11.55
CA ARG A 419 -13.07 26.26 12.75
C ARG A 419 -14.23 25.89 13.67
N LEU A 420 -14.33 24.63 14.09
CA LEU A 420 -15.13 24.23 15.25
C LEU A 420 -14.20 23.89 16.43
N PRO A 421 -14.61 24.18 17.68
CA PRO A 421 -13.74 24.07 18.85
C PRO A 421 -13.59 22.62 19.34
N ILE A 422 -12.38 22.30 19.79
CA ILE A 422 -11.95 21.00 20.33
C ILE A 422 -12.41 20.87 21.79
N MET A 423 -13.10 19.77 22.13
CA MET A 423 -13.32 19.34 23.52
C MET A 423 -12.22 18.36 23.93
N SER A 424 -11.38 18.78 24.87
CA SER A 424 -10.35 17.95 25.51
C SER A 424 -10.95 17.20 26.71
N THR A 425 -10.82 15.87 26.74
CA THR A 425 -11.05 15.09 27.97
C THR A 425 -9.84 14.19 28.24
N ASN A 426 -9.18 14.46 29.37
CA ASN A 426 -8.05 13.72 29.89
C ASN A 426 -8.52 12.37 30.46
N LEU A 427 -8.14 11.26 29.82
CA LEU A 427 -8.33 9.92 30.36
C LEU A 427 -7.15 9.58 31.30
N LYS A 428 -7.45 9.35 32.60
CA LYS A 428 -6.50 8.71 33.54
C LYS A 428 -6.78 7.21 33.61
N PRO A 429 -5.75 6.35 33.72
CA PRO A 429 -5.95 4.92 33.88
C PRO A 429 -6.38 4.60 35.32
N HIS A 430 -7.56 4.02 35.50
CA HIS A 430 -7.90 3.35 36.75
C HIS A 430 -7.46 1.88 36.68
N GLY A 431 -6.55 1.52 37.59
CA GLY A 431 -6.15 0.15 37.85
C GLY A 431 -7.33 -0.67 38.39
N GLY A 432 -7.48 -1.86 37.82
CA GLY A 432 -8.33 -2.93 38.33
C GLY A 432 -7.53 -4.21 38.28
N GLU A 433 -7.09 -4.66 39.46
CA GLU A 433 -6.57 -6.01 39.68
C GLU A 433 -7.63 -7.03 39.26
N HIS A 434 -7.25 -7.97 38.38
CA HIS A 434 -7.93 -9.25 38.32
C HIS A 434 -6.88 -10.37 38.26
N GLN A 435 -6.68 -10.99 39.43
CA GLN A 435 -6.18 -12.34 39.55
C GLN A 435 -7.12 -13.28 38.78
N SER A 436 -6.56 -14.18 37.98
CA SER A 436 -7.23 -15.42 37.59
C SER A 436 -6.19 -16.52 37.49
N THR A 437 -6.18 -17.34 38.53
CA THR A 437 -5.65 -18.70 38.66
C THR A 437 -6.14 -19.63 37.54
N LEU A 438 -5.22 -20.53 37.16
CA LEU A 438 -5.35 -21.79 36.39
C LEU A 438 -5.39 -21.69 34.86
#